data_AF-A0A9E2D848-F1
#
_entry.id   AF-A0A9E2D848-F1
#
_cell.length_a   1.000
_cell.length_b   1.000
_cell.length_c   1.000
_cell.angle_alpha   90.00
_cell.angle_beta   90.00
_cell.angle_gamma   90.00
#
_symmetry.space_group_name_H-M   'P 1'
#
loop_
_entity.id
_entity.type
_entity.pdbx_description
1 polymer ?
#
loop_
_entity_poly.entity_id
_entity_poly.type
_entity_poly.pdbx_seq_one_letter_code
_entity_poly.pdbx_strand_id
1 'polypeptide(L)' 'MSSSGSKTLLTFFAGVIAGAAAGAIAGILFAPDKGTETRKKILSKTIDAREDLAAKLESLKKTIEEKLAEK' A
#
# COMPACT_ATOMS: atom_id res chain seq x y z
N MET A 1 13.52 -16.38 28.37
CA MET A 1 13.73 -16.69 26.93
C MET A 1 12.38 -16.75 26.22
N SER A 2 11.91 -15.64 25.66
CA SER A 2 10.76 -15.59 24.75
C SER A 2 10.68 -14.21 24.10
N SER A 3 10.95 -14.11 22.78
CA SER A 3 10.38 -13.13 21.84
C SER A 3 11.06 -13.29 20.45
N SER A 4 10.67 -14.34 19.71
CA SER A 4 11.20 -14.64 18.36
C SER A 4 10.17 -14.39 17.23
N GLY A 5 8.87 -14.27 17.55
CA GLY A 5 7.79 -14.12 16.55
C GLY A 5 7.65 -12.71 15.95
N SER A 6 7.89 -11.65 16.72
CA SER A 6 7.80 -10.26 16.21
C SER A 6 8.88 -9.93 15.17
N LYS A 7 10.06 -10.54 15.31
CA LYS A 7 11.20 -10.27 14.43
C LYS A 7 10.98 -10.85 13.03
N THR A 8 10.36 -12.03 12.93
CA THR A 8 10.00 -12.67 11.65
C THR A 8 8.91 -11.89 10.90
N LEU A 9 7.91 -11.36 11.61
CA LEU A 9 6.89 -10.52 10.98
C LEU A 9 7.50 -9.20 10.48
N LEU A 10 8.34 -8.56 11.27
CA LEU A 10 9.04 -7.34 10.85
C LEU A 10 9.97 -7.58 9.64
N THR A 11 10.73 -8.67 9.61
CA THR A 11 11.59 -9.00 8.46
C THR A 11 10.79 -9.38 7.23
N PHE A 12 9.64 -10.05 7.39
CA PHE A 12 8.73 -10.33 6.28
C PHE A 12 8.19 -9.04 5.65
N PHE A 13 7.61 -8.14 6.44
CA PHE A 13 7.11 -6.87 5.92
C PHE A 13 8.24 -5.98 5.38
N ALA A 14 9.41 -5.96 6.01
CA ALA A 14 10.57 -5.25 5.50
C ALA A 14 11.03 -5.83 4.14
N GLY A 15 11.03 -7.15 3.99
CA GLY A 15 11.34 -7.82 2.73
C GLY A 15 10.33 -7.52 1.62
N VAL A 16 9.04 -7.50 1.94
CA VAL A 16 7.99 -7.11 0.98
C VAL A 16 8.15 -5.67 0.52
N ILE A 17 8.38 -4.73 1.44
CA ILE A 17 8.59 -3.31 1.11
C ILE A 17 9.86 -3.13 0.28
N ALA A 18 10.96 -3.78 0.67
CA ALA A 18 12.22 -3.72 -0.07
C ALA A 18 12.08 -4.31 -1.48
N GLY A 19 11.40 -5.45 -1.62
CA GLY A 19 11.12 -6.08 -2.91
C GLY A 19 10.22 -5.24 -3.79
N ALA A 20 9.17 -4.63 -3.24
CA ALA A 20 8.28 -3.74 -3.97
C ALA A 20 9.01 -2.47 -4.45
N ALA A 21 9.84 -1.86 -3.60
CA ALA A 21 10.63 -0.69 -3.97
C ALA A 21 11.65 -1.04 -5.06
N ALA A 22 12.40 -2.13 -4.89
CA ALA A 22 13.35 -2.60 -5.90
C ALA A 22 12.67 -2.95 -7.22
N GLY A 23 11.51 -3.61 -7.18
CA GLY A 23 10.71 -3.97 -8.35
C GLY A 23 10.13 -2.75 -9.07
N ALA A 24 9.66 -1.74 -8.34
CA ALA A 24 9.17 -0.49 -8.93
C ALA A 24 10.30 0.28 -9.63
N ILE A 25 11.47 0.39 -9.00
CA ILE A 25 12.65 1.02 -9.61
C ILE A 25 13.06 0.24 -10.86
N ALA A 26 13.19 -1.09 -10.76
CA ALA A 26 13.53 -1.93 -11.91
C ALA A 26 12.49 -1.82 -13.04
N GLY A 27 11.20 -1.79 -12.72
CA GLY A 27 10.11 -1.63 -13.69
C GLY A 27 10.14 -0.29 -14.42
N ILE A 28 10.39 0.81 -13.69
CA ILE A 28 10.54 2.16 -14.28
C ILE A 28 11.78 2.24 -15.17
N LEU A 29 12.88 1.57 -14.78
CA LEU A 29 14.12 1.54 -15.58
C LEU A 29 14.00 0.67 -16.83
N PHE A 30 13.37 -0.50 -16.74
CA PHE A 30 13.18 -1.39 -17.88
C PHE A 30 12.11 -0.88 -18.86
N ALA A 31 11.06 -0.22 -18.35
CA ALA A 31 9.99 0.36 -19.15
C ALA A 31 9.80 1.84 -18.79
N PRO A 32 10.58 2.75 -19.40
CA PRO A 32 10.44 4.18 -19.17
C PRO A 32 9.20 4.72 -19.90
N ASP A 33 8.16 5.04 -19.13
CA ASP A 33 7.08 5.92 -19.59
C ASP A 33 7.61 7.35 -19.75
N LYS A 34 7.03 8.12 -20.70
CA LYS A 34 7.38 9.54 -20.86
C LYS A 34 7.06 10.30 -19.56
N GLY A 35 8.00 11.11 -19.07
CA GLY A 35 7.84 11.84 -17.80
C GLY A 35 6.60 12.75 -17.74
N THR A 36 6.13 13.26 -18.88
CA THR A 36 4.86 13.99 -19.01
C THR A 36 3.64 13.12 -18.68
N GLU A 37 3.63 11.88 -19.17
CA GLU A 37 2.58 10.90 -18.90
C GLU A 37 2.64 10.42 -17.45
N THR A 38 3.84 10.21 -16.90
CA THR A 38 4.02 9.81 -15.49
C THR A 38 3.48 10.88 -14.54
N ARG A 39 3.79 12.17 -14.75
CA ARG A 39 3.22 13.25 -13.93
C ARG A 39 1.70 13.33 -14.06
N LYS A 40 1.16 13.22 -15.28
CA LYS A 40 -0.28 13.24 -15.52
C LYS A 40 -0.99 12.05 -14.85
N LYS A 41 -0.46 10.84 -15.02
CA LYS A 41 -0.93 9.61 -14.38
C LYS A 41 -0.86 9.71 -12.85
N ILE A 42 0.21 10.27 -12.28
CA ILE A 42 0.30 10.49 -10.83
C ILE A 42 -0.83 11.41 -10.39
N LEU A 43 -0.99 12.58 -11.00
CA LEU A 43 -2.02 13.53 -10.57
C LEU A 43 -3.43 12.93 -10.65
N SER A 44 -3.79 12.29 -11.76
CA SER A 44 -5.12 11.68 -11.91
C SER A 44 -5.29 10.50 -10.96
N LYS A 45 -4.37 9.53 -10.97
CA LYS A 45 -4.49 8.33 -10.13
C LYS A 45 -4.39 8.63 -8.64
N THR A 46 -3.69 9.68 -8.21
CA THR A 46 -3.57 10.00 -6.78
C THR A 46 -4.86 10.58 -6.24
N ILE A 47 -5.57 11.39 -7.03
CA ILE A 47 -6.88 11.93 -6.64
C ILE A 47 -7.89 10.79 -6.56
N ASP A 48 -8.03 10.02 -7.65
CA ASP A 48 -8.99 8.91 -7.74
C ASP A 48 -8.71 7.84 -6.67
N ALA A 49 -7.44 7.43 -6.52
CA ALA A 49 -7.07 6.41 -5.53
C ALA A 49 -7.27 6.87 -4.09
N ARG A 50 -7.13 8.18 -3.79
CA ARG A 50 -7.39 8.70 -2.44
C ARG A 50 -8.86 8.66 -2.10
N GLU A 51 -9.72 9.03 -3.05
CA GLU A 51 -11.18 8.99 -2.85
C GLU A 51 -11.65 7.54 -2.68
N ASP A 52 -11.21 6.63 -3.56
CA ASP A 52 -11.51 5.20 -3.46
C ASP A 52 -10.96 4.58 -2.16
N LEU A 53 -9.74 4.94 -1.73
CA LEU A 53 -9.19 4.46 -0.46
C LEU A 53 -9.98 4.99 0.72
N ALA A 54 -10.34 6.28 0.71
CA ALA A 54 -11.07 6.91 1.81
C ALA A 54 -12.43 6.24 1.98
N ALA A 55 -13.17 6.06 0.88
CA ALA A 55 -14.46 5.36 0.89
C ALA A 55 -14.33 3.91 1.37
N LYS A 56 -13.33 3.17 0.88
CA LYS A 56 -13.07 1.79 1.34
C LYS A 56 -12.66 1.74 2.80
N LEU A 57 -11.78 2.63 3.27
CA LEU A 57 -11.37 2.72 4.67
C LEU A 57 -12.55 3.07 5.58
N GLU A 58 -13.41 4.00 5.17
CA GLU A 58 -14.60 4.37 5.92
C GLU A 58 -15.56 3.19 6.04
N SER A 59 -15.81 2.48 4.93
CA SER A 59 -16.64 1.26 4.95
C SER A 59 -16.05 0.16 5.84
N LEU A 60 -14.72 -0.06 5.77
CA LEU A 60 -14.02 -1.04 6.58
C LEU A 60 -14.04 -0.67 8.06
N LYS A 61 -13.78 0.61 8.40
CA LYS A 61 -13.90 1.12 9.77
C LYS A 61 -15.29 0.88 10.31
N LYS A 62 -16.32 1.23 9.53
CA LYS A 62 -17.72 1.02 9.93
C LYS A 62 -18.02 -0.47 10.17
N THR A 63 -17.60 -1.36 9.27
CA THR A 63 -17.78 -2.82 9.45
C THR A 63 -17.01 -3.36 10.67
N ILE A 64 -15.82 -2.81 10.95
CA ILE A 64 -15.03 -3.18 12.13
C ILE A 64 -15.71 -2.68 13.40
N GLU A 65 -16.17 -1.44 13.44
CA GLU A 65 -16.89 -0.85 14.57
C GLU A 65 -18.21 -1.58 14.84
N GLU A 66 -19.00 -1.88 13.80
CA GLU A 66 -20.23 -2.68 13.92
C GLU A 66 -19.93 -4.08 14.50
N LYS A 67 -18.90 -4.77 13.99
CA LYS A 67 -18.51 -6.10 14.51
C LYS A 67 -17.85 -6.08 15.90
N LEU A 68 -17.26 -4.95 16.30
CA LEU A 68 -16.68 -4.77 17.63
C LEU A 68 -17.72 -4.35 18.66
N ALA A 69 -18.77 -3.63 18.26
CA ALA A 69 -19.87 -3.21 19.12
C ALA A 69 -20.94 -4.29 19.31
N GLU A 70 -21.06 -5.24 18.38
CA GLU A 70 -21.97 -6.40 18.50
C GLU A 70 -21.44 -7.49 19.47
N LYS A 71 -20.24 -7.33 20.04
CA LYS A 71 -19.63 -8.29 20.97
C LYS A 71 -19.36 -7.68 22.34
#